data_AF-F4KKY2-F1
#
_entry.id   AF-F4KKY2-F1
#
_cell.length_a   1.000
_cell.length_b   1.000
_cell.length_c   1.000
_cell.angle_alpha   90.00
_cell.angle_beta   90.00
_cell.angle_gamma   90.00
#
_symmetry.space_group_name_H-M   'P 1'
#
loop_
_entity.id
_entity.type
_entity.pdbx_description
1 polymer ?
#
loop_
_entity_poly.entity_id
_entity_poly.type
_entity_poly.pdbx_seq_one_letter_code
_entity_poly.pdbx_strand_id
1 'polypeptide(L)'
;MSHFLQLISTTILLTLALLSCSATGKQRSQTPSSVEASFGVVDTTHLSEGTTAEPYPMVKIPENIQEPLQRAKYVLEHFFDRWPAETLEQLVDPAAMEQGLVDYLAVYSSMPAGSVSQEDLLRPLKVMRGKALSEALRLYTKYLYESGSPLKNHTYYIQALQWATTSPQVEYVDQVVYKDMLSLVSQNQVGKPATDFAITLAQPAAEGYTFADTTLYALRDKPKVVIFYTPGCDRCTHLLAEVSHDQILQRATEGGKAEILYVSLVYERSEWKKGLADLPPFGTPAFNGDLRLLEESLYDLAVTPVIYVISSDGIVLQRDTSLAEVRRYVSTL
;
A
#
# COMPACT_ATOMS: atom_id res chain seq x y z
N MET A 1 51.69 -46.08 24.40
CA MET A 1 51.75 -44.65 24.79
C MET A 1 51.05 -43.76 23.75
N SER A 2 49.75 -43.98 23.49
CA SER A 2 48.95 -43.14 22.59
C SER A 2 47.49 -42.96 23.05
N HIS A 3 47.16 -43.39 24.27
CA HIS A 3 45.82 -43.23 24.85
C HIS A 3 45.80 -42.42 26.15
N PHE A 4 46.95 -41.87 26.56
CA PHE A 4 47.07 -41.07 27.79
C PHE A 4 47.08 -39.54 27.53
N LEU A 5 47.26 -39.10 26.26
CA LEU A 5 47.22 -37.67 25.91
C LEU A 5 45.85 -37.15 25.48
N GLN A 6 44.87 -38.01 25.20
CA GLN A 6 43.50 -37.56 24.86
C GLN A 6 42.60 -37.34 26.08
N LEU A 7 43.01 -37.77 27.28
CA LEU A 7 42.23 -37.57 28.51
C LEU A 7 42.53 -36.25 29.25
N ILE A 8 43.60 -35.54 28.88
CA ILE A 8 44.02 -34.29 29.53
C ILE A 8 43.46 -33.05 28.80
N SER A 9 42.97 -33.21 27.56
CA SER A 9 42.37 -32.12 26.79
C SER A 9 40.87 -31.92 27.06
N THR A 10 40.17 -32.91 27.63
CA THR A 10 38.73 -32.85 27.91
C THR A 10 38.39 -32.43 29.34
N THR A 11 39.37 -32.40 30.24
CA THR A 11 39.20 -31.96 31.64
C THR A 11 39.53 -30.47 31.86
N ILE A 12 40.15 -29.79 30.89
CA ILE A 12 40.42 -28.34 30.94
C ILE A 12 39.29 -27.49 30.30
N LEU A 13 38.40 -28.11 29.52
CA LEU A 13 37.26 -27.45 28.87
C LEU A 13 35.94 -27.52 29.67
N LEU A 14 35.91 -28.21 30.81
CA LEU A 14 34.71 -28.33 31.67
C LEU A 14 34.75 -27.50 32.97
N THR A 15 35.79 -26.69 33.20
CA THR A 15 35.92 -25.86 34.41
C THR A 15 35.90 -24.35 34.17
N LEU A 16 35.65 -23.88 32.95
CA LEU A 16 35.45 -22.46 32.62
C LEU A 16 33.98 -22.04 32.45
N ALA A 17 33.02 -22.87 32.84
CA ALA A 17 31.58 -22.59 32.69
C ALA A 17 30.87 -22.12 33.98
N LEU A 18 31.60 -21.74 35.03
CA LEU A 18 31.00 -21.29 36.28
C LEU A 18 31.84 -20.17 36.89
N LEU A 19 31.65 -18.93 36.44
CA LEU A 19 31.92 -17.68 37.19
C LEU A 19 31.68 -16.47 36.26
N SER A 20 30.47 -15.93 36.25
CA SER A 20 30.24 -14.47 36.21
C SER A 20 28.76 -14.11 36.41
N CYS A 21 28.51 -13.63 37.62
CA CYS A 21 27.68 -12.49 37.98
C CYS A 21 26.20 -12.41 37.55
N SER A 22 25.37 -12.66 38.57
CA SER A 22 24.06 -12.08 38.83
C SER A 22 23.98 -10.58 38.51
N ALA A 23 22.94 -10.17 37.76
CA ALA A 23 22.38 -8.83 37.82
C ALA A 23 20.86 -8.92 37.60
N THR A 24 20.14 -8.55 38.65
CA THR A 24 18.70 -8.35 38.73
C THR A 24 18.24 -7.16 37.88
N GLY A 25 17.08 -7.30 37.24
CA GLY A 25 16.13 -6.19 37.10
C GLY A 25 16.13 -5.42 35.76
N LYS A 26 15.24 -5.85 34.86
CA LYS A 26 14.24 -5.07 34.10
C LYS A 26 14.01 -5.75 32.74
N GLN A 27 12.94 -6.54 32.65
CA GLN A 27 12.41 -6.97 31.37
C GLN A 27 11.92 -5.72 30.63
N ARG A 28 12.72 -5.27 29.67
CA ARG A 28 12.27 -4.36 28.61
C ARG A 28 11.49 -5.22 27.64
N SER A 29 10.16 -5.15 27.70
CA SER A 29 9.27 -5.62 26.64
C SER A 29 9.68 -4.93 25.35
N GLN A 30 10.42 -5.65 24.50
CA GLN A 30 10.66 -5.25 23.12
C GLN A 30 9.48 -5.76 22.30
N THR A 31 8.46 -4.91 22.17
CA THR A 31 7.53 -4.95 21.04
C THR A 31 8.36 -4.84 19.75
N PRO A 32 8.03 -5.58 18.68
CA PRO A 32 8.59 -5.30 17.37
C PRO A 32 8.20 -3.87 16.99
N SER A 33 9.19 -3.07 16.61
CA SER A 33 9.00 -1.73 16.08
C SER A 33 8.13 -1.84 14.83
N SER A 34 6.91 -1.31 14.88
CA SER A 34 6.14 -1.06 13.66
C SER A 34 6.98 -0.16 12.75
N VAL A 35 6.90 -0.42 11.44
CA VAL A 35 7.54 0.37 10.37
C VAL A 35 6.88 1.75 10.23
N GLU A 36 6.11 2.21 11.22
CA GLU A 36 5.53 3.56 11.31
C GLU A 36 6.57 4.65 11.61
N ALA A 37 7.82 4.29 11.94
CA ALA A 37 8.82 5.24 12.41
C ALA A 37 9.73 5.86 11.32
N SER A 38 9.38 5.77 10.03
CA SER A 38 10.14 6.45 8.96
C SER A 38 9.33 7.38 8.04
N PHE A 39 8.02 7.49 8.25
CA PHE A 39 7.23 8.59 7.67
C PHE A 39 6.59 9.36 8.81
N GLY A 40 7.24 10.45 9.23
CA GLY A 40 6.62 11.39 10.14
C GLY A 40 5.31 11.87 9.53
N VAL A 41 4.18 11.51 10.16
CA VAL A 41 2.90 12.14 9.90
C VAL A 41 3.10 13.63 10.18
N VAL A 42 3.20 14.41 9.10
CA VAL A 42 3.20 15.87 9.21
C VAL A 42 1.83 16.24 9.75
N ASP A 43 1.82 16.82 10.95
CA ASP A 43 0.64 17.43 11.54
C ASP A 43 0.09 18.49 10.58
N THR A 44 -1.04 18.19 9.95
CA THR A 44 -1.73 19.07 9.00
C THR A 44 -2.70 20.03 9.69
N THR A 45 -2.73 20.08 11.03
CA THR A 45 -3.64 20.97 11.77
C THR A 45 -3.15 22.42 11.89
N HIS A 46 -1.97 22.74 11.38
CA HIS A 46 -1.53 24.11 11.13
C HIS A 46 -1.63 24.46 9.64
N LEU A 47 -2.85 24.45 9.10
CA LEU A 47 -3.17 25.24 7.92
C LEU A 47 -2.97 26.71 8.30
N SER A 48 -1.82 27.25 7.91
CA SER A 48 -1.57 28.68 7.86
C SER A 48 -2.67 29.33 7.01
N GLU A 49 -3.63 29.98 7.67
CA GLU A 49 -4.47 30.98 7.05
C GLU A 49 -3.59 32.04 6.38
N GLY A 50 -3.82 32.30 5.09
CA GLY A 50 -3.45 33.58 4.47
C GLY A 50 -2.07 33.68 3.81
N THR A 51 -1.79 32.87 2.79
CA THR A 51 -0.99 33.31 1.65
C THR A 51 -1.53 32.63 0.40
N THR A 52 -2.21 33.37 -0.47
CA THR A 52 -2.55 32.86 -1.81
C THR A 52 -1.24 32.71 -2.56
N ALA A 53 -0.76 31.48 -2.71
CA ALA A 53 0.42 31.16 -3.50
C ALA A 53 0.29 31.76 -4.92
N GLU A 54 1.34 32.38 -5.43
CA GLU A 54 1.35 32.80 -6.82
C GLU A 54 1.60 31.57 -7.70
N PRO A 55 0.65 31.19 -8.59
CA PRO A 55 0.83 30.01 -9.42
C PRO A 55 2.01 30.21 -10.39
N TYR A 56 2.80 29.15 -10.59
CA TYR A 56 3.90 29.21 -11.55
C TYR A 56 3.41 29.55 -12.97
N PRO A 57 4.25 30.18 -13.81
CA PRO A 57 3.82 30.64 -15.12
C PRO A 57 3.32 29.49 -16.01
N MET A 58 2.08 29.62 -16.49
CA MET A 58 1.47 28.65 -17.41
C MET A 58 2.20 28.59 -18.78
N VAL A 59 2.10 27.43 -19.42
CA VAL A 59 2.60 27.20 -20.78
C VAL A 59 1.86 28.10 -21.78
N LYS A 60 2.60 28.78 -22.65
CA LYS A 60 2.03 29.54 -23.77
C LYS A 60 2.01 28.66 -25.00
N ILE A 61 0.84 28.12 -25.34
CA ILE A 61 0.68 27.26 -26.51
C ILE A 61 0.64 28.14 -27.77
N PRO A 62 1.48 27.89 -28.78
CA PRO A 62 1.45 28.59 -30.06
C PRO A 62 0.06 28.54 -30.73
N GLU A 63 -0.36 29.66 -31.34
CA GLU A 63 -1.70 29.79 -31.96
C GLU A 63 -1.95 28.81 -33.11
N ASN A 64 -0.87 28.33 -33.75
CA ASN A 64 -0.94 27.34 -34.82
C ASN A 64 -1.18 25.90 -34.32
N ILE A 65 -1.10 25.63 -33.02
CA ILE A 65 -1.42 24.33 -32.42
C ILE A 65 -2.87 24.37 -31.91
N GLN A 66 -3.79 23.95 -32.78
CA GLN A 66 -5.24 23.99 -32.51
C GLN A 66 -5.81 22.65 -32.04
N GLU A 67 -5.24 21.54 -32.49
CA GLU A 67 -5.77 20.21 -32.19
C GLU A 67 -5.60 19.88 -30.69
N PRO A 68 -6.68 19.50 -29.98
CA PRO A 68 -6.65 19.33 -28.52
C PRO A 68 -5.55 18.39 -27.99
N LEU A 69 -5.32 17.24 -28.65
CA LEU A 69 -4.30 16.30 -28.22
C LEU A 69 -2.88 16.86 -28.42
N GLN A 70 -2.60 17.53 -29.54
CA GLN A 70 -1.35 18.23 -29.80
C GLN A 70 -1.11 19.36 -28.78
N ARG A 71 -2.16 20.10 -28.42
CA ARG A 71 -2.10 21.12 -27.36
C ARG A 71 -1.71 20.52 -26.02
N ALA A 72 -2.35 19.41 -25.62
CA ALA A 72 -2.03 18.73 -24.37
C ALA A 72 -0.61 18.15 -24.35
N LYS A 73 -0.16 17.56 -25.47
CA LYS A 73 1.24 17.12 -25.63
C LYS A 73 2.22 18.27 -25.50
N TYR A 74 1.95 19.40 -26.16
CA TYR A 74 2.77 20.60 -26.06
C TYR A 74 2.85 21.11 -24.61
N VAL A 75 1.73 21.09 -23.88
CA VAL A 75 1.70 21.44 -22.45
C VAL A 75 2.62 20.53 -21.63
N LEU A 76 2.56 19.21 -21.82
CA LEU A 76 3.41 18.27 -21.09
C LEU A 76 4.89 18.46 -21.43
N GLU A 77 5.23 18.72 -22.69
CA GLU A 77 6.60 18.90 -23.16
C GLU A 77 7.24 20.17 -22.60
N HIS A 78 6.48 21.28 -22.60
CA HIS A 78 6.97 22.62 -22.25
C HIS A 78 6.55 23.10 -20.85
N PHE A 79 6.04 22.21 -20.00
CA PHE A 79 5.39 22.57 -18.73
C PHE A 79 6.28 23.41 -17.81
N PHE A 80 7.54 23.03 -17.71
CA PHE A 80 8.50 23.61 -16.78
C PHE A 80 9.37 24.72 -17.42
N ASP A 81 9.22 24.98 -18.72
CA ASP A 81 10.11 25.90 -19.48
C ASP A 81 10.11 27.34 -18.94
N ARG A 82 9.00 27.74 -18.32
CA ARG A 82 8.81 29.10 -17.79
C ARG A 82 8.93 29.18 -16.28
N TRP A 83 9.22 28.07 -15.61
CA TRP A 83 9.45 28.07 -14.17
C TRP A 83 10.80 28.70 -13.84
N PRO A 84 10.94 29.47 -12.75
CA PRO A 84 12.23 29.98 -12.32
C PRO A 84 13.21 28.83 -12.06
N ALA A 85 14.45 28.93 -12.54
CA ALA A 85 15.42 27.83 -12.42
C ALA A 85 15.64 27.38 -10.95
N GLU A 86 15.61 28.31 -10.01
CA GLU A 86 15.74 28.02 -8.57
C GLU A 86 14.65 27.08 -8.05
N THR A 87 13.43 27.14 -8.59
CA THR A 87 12.31 26.29 -8.14
C THR A 87 12.44 24.84 -8.61
N LEU A 88 13.36 24.56 -9.54
CA LEU A 88 13.69 23.20 -9.97
C LEU A 88 14.77 22.56 -9.08
N GLU A 89 15.42 23.32 -8.19
CA GLU A 89 16.45 22.81 -7.27
C GLU A 89 16.04 22.96 -5.79
N GLN A 90 15.32 24.04 -5.46
CA GLN A 90 14.89 24.39 -4.11
C GLN A 90 13.36 24.41 -4.01
N LEU A 91 12.87 24.15 -2.79
CA LEU A 91 11.47 24.30 -2.46
C LEU A 91 11.18 25.75 -2.05
N VAL A 92 10.91 26.61 -3.03
CA VAL A 92 10.68 28.05 -2.83
C VAL A 92 9.25 28.34 -2.38
N ASP A 93 8.26 27.82 -3.10
CA ASP A 93 6.84 27.88 -2.76
C ASP A 93 6.23 26.47 -2.83
N PRO A 94 6.02 25.80 -1.68
CA PRO A 94 5.45 24.45 -1.63
C PRO A 94 4.06 24.36 -2.24
N ALA A 95 3.21 25.36 -2.04
CA ALA A 95 1.83 25.33 -2.51
C ALA A 95 1.78 25.51 -4.04
N ALA A 96 2.59 26.42 -4.60
CA ALA A 96 2.70 26.56 -6.05
C ALA A 96 3.33 25.32 -6.73
N MET A 97 4.31 24.68 -6.07
CA MET A 97 4.91 23.42 -6.53
C MET A 97 3.89 22.29 -6.56
N GLU A 98 3.14 22.12 -5.47
CA GLU A 98 2.11 21.10 -5.37
C GLU A 98 1.03 21.30 -6.44
N GLN A 99 0.49 22.52 -6.59
CA GLN A 99 -0.51 22.81 -7.62
C GLN A 99 0.03 22.54 -9.03
N GLY A 100 1.25 23.00 -9.34
CA GLY A 100 1.88 22.78 -10.64
C GLY A 100 2.09 21.30 -10.97
N LEU A 101 2.52 20.50 -9.98
CA LEU A 101 2.70 19.06 -10.16
C LEU A 101 1.36 18.32 -10.30
N VAL A 102 0.33 18.72 -9.55
CA VAL A 102 -1.02 18.18 -9.69
C VAL A 102 -1.59 18.49 -11.06
N ASP A 103 -1.45 19.72 -11.54
CA ASP A 103 -1.89 20.13 -12.88
C ASP A 103 -1.18 19.30 -13.96
N TYR A 104 0.13 19.09 -13.83
CA TYR A 104 0.89 18.24 -14.74
C TYR A 104 0.36 16.80 -14.77
N LEU A 105 0.20 16.18 -13.59
CA LEU A 105 -0.27 14.79 -13.46
C LEU A 105 -1.72 14.64 -13.93
N ALA A 106 -2.56 15.65 -13.74
CA ALA A 106 -3.93 15.67 -14.23
C ALA A 106 -3.97 15.72 -15.77
N VAL A 107 -3.16 16.58 -16.40
CA VAL A 107 -3.02 16.59 -17.86
C VAL A 107 -2.53 15.22 -18.33
N TYR A 108 -1.44 14.69 -17.78
CA TYR A 108 -0.90 13.38 -18.16
C TYR A 108 -1.94 12.26 -18.03
N SER A 109 -2.67 12.21 -16.92
CA SER A 109 -3.66 11.16 -16.65
C SER A 109 -4.92 11.26 -17.52
N SER A 110 -5.22 12.44 -18.06
CA SER A 110 -6.34 12.65 -18.99
C SER A 110 -6.04 12.21 -20.43
N MET A 111 -4.77 11.93 -20.75
CA MET A 111 -4.34 11.61 -22.11
C MET A 111 -4.85 10.24 -22.57
N PRO A 112 -5.27 10.10 -23.84
CA PRO A 112 -5.63 8.79 -24.38
C PRO A 112 -4.49 7.78 -24.25
N ALA A 113 -4.84 6.52 -23.95
CA ALA A 113 -3.87 5.44 -23.83
C ALA A 113 -2.96 5.35 -25.08
N GLY A 114 -1.65 5.26 -24.86
CA GLY A 114 -0.65 5.22 -25.93
C GLY A 114 -0.31 6.56 -26.59
N SER A 115 -0.97 7.67 -26.19
CA SER A 115 -0.65 8.99 -26.73
C SER A 115 0.51 9.71 -26.01
N VAL A 116 0.80 9.32 -24.77
CA VAL A 116 1.93 9.77 -23.94
C VAL A 116 2.78 8.58 -23.50
N SER A 117 4.04 8.87 -23.17
CA SER A 117 5.04 7.87 -22.80
C SER A 117 5.38 7.91 -21.31
N GLN A 118 6.05 6.86 -20.83
CA GLN A 118 6.64 6.88 -19.48
C GLN A 118 7.62 8.04 -19.29
N GLU A 119 8.30 8.49 -20.35
CA GLU A 119 9.19 9.65 -20.30
C GLU A 119 8.43 10.91 -19.87
N ASP A 120 7.20 11.08 -20.38
CA ASP A 120 6.33 12.20 -20.03
C ASP A 120 5.89 12.11 -18.56
N LEU A 121 5.56 10.92 -18.06
CA LEU A 121 5.28 10.73 -16.63
C LEU A 121 6.48 11.14 -15.77
N LEU A 122 7.69 10.77 -16.18
CA LEU A 122 8.90 10.98 -15.38
C LEU A 122 9.52 12.37 -15.55
N ARG A 123 9.06 13.18 -16.51
CA ARG A 123 9.63 14.51 -16.82
C ARG A 123 9.76 15.41 -15.60
N PRO A 124 8.75 15.58 -14.72
CA PRO A 124 8.90 16.41 -13.52
C PRO A 124 10.06 15.96 -12.62
N LEU A 125 10.19 14.64 -12.42
CA LEU A 125 11.26 14.05 -11.62
C LEU A 125 12.63 14.23 -12.29
N LYS A 126 12.69 14.16 -13.62
CA LYS A 126 13.94 14.29 -14.39
C LYS A 126 14.47 15.72 -14.50
N VAL A 127 13.59 16.73 -14.43
CA VAL A 127 14.00 18.15 -14.47
C VAL A 127 14.37 18.70 -13.10
N MET A 128 13.82 18.14 -12.02
CA MET A 128 14.06 18.63 -10.66
C MET A 128 15.27 17.98 -9.98
N ARG A 129 15.91 18.72 -9.07
CA ARG A 129 17.04 18.29 -8.24
C ARG A 129 16.84 18.69 -6.78
N GLY A 130 17.69 18.20 -5.89
CA GLY A 130 17.74 18.63 -4.50
C GLY A 130 16.37 18.56 -3.82
N LYS A 131 16.00 19.62 -3.10
CA LYS A 131 14.75 19.68 -2.33
C LYS A 131 13.51 19.64 -3.22
N ALA A 132 13.59 20.21 -4.42
CA ALA A 132 12.48 20.17 -5.38
C ALA A 132 12.19 18.73 -5.84
N LEU A 133 13.23 17.93 -6.09
CA LEU A 133 13.06 16.52 -6.46
C LEU A 133 12.48 15.70 -5.30
N SER A 134 12.99 15.87 -4.09
CA SER A 134 12.44 15.18 -2.90
C SER A 134 10.97 15.51 -2.71
N GLU A 135 10.59 16.79 -2.88
CA GLU A 135 9.20 17.20 -2.81
C GLU A 135 8.35 16.63 -3.94
N ALA A 136 8.86 16.62 -5.17
CA ALA A 136 8.15 16.01 -6.30
C ALA A 136 7.88 14.52 -6.08
N LEU A 137 8.86 13.77 -5.57
CA LEU A 137 8.66 12.36 -5.25
C LEU A 137 7.62 12.17 -4.13
N ARG A 138 7.64 13.02 -3.10
CA ARG A 138 6.60 13.03 -2.04
C ARG A 138 5.21 13.28 -2.62
N LEU A 139 5.09 14.22 -3.56
CA LEU A 139 3.83 14.53 -4.24
C LEU A 139 3.38 13.39 -5.17
N TYR A 140 4.30 12.67 -5.80
CA TYR A 140 3.97 11.45 -6.54
C TYR A 140 3.39 10.38 -5.62
N THR A 141 3.94 10.18 -4.42
CA THR A 141 3.33 9.31 -3.41
C THR A 141 1.93 9.80 -3.04
N LYS A 142 1.79 11.07 -2.67
CA LYS A 142 0.51 11.66 -2.26
C LYS A 142 -0.59 11.49 -3.32
N TYR A 143 -0.28 11.77 -4.59
CA TYR A 143 -1.29 11.83 -5.62
C TYR A 143 -1.47 10.55 -6.42
N LEU A 144 -0.42 9.74 -6.61
CA LEU A 144 -0.52 8.51 -7.41
C LEU A 144 -0.74 7.26 -6.55
N TYR A 145 -0.53 7.33 -5.23
CA TYR A 145 -0.62 6.17 -4.34
C TYR A 145 -1.62 6.33 -3.20
N GLU A 146 -1.59 7.43 -2.46
CA GLU A 146 -2.41 7.56 -1.25
C GLU A 146 -3.91 7.44 -1.54
N SER A 147 -4.61 6.83 -0.58
CA SER A 147 -6.07 6.65 -0.65
C SER A 147 -6.80 7.98 -0.69
N GLY A 148 -7.80 8.10 -1.56
CA GLY A 148 -8.63 9.30 -1.71
C GLY A 148 -8.12 10.31 -2.74
N SER A 149 -6.92 10.14 -3.30
CA SER A 149 -6.48 10.95 -4.43
C SER A 149 -7.30 10.62 -5.69
N PRO A 150 -7.84 11.61 -6.41
CA PRO A 150 -8.50 11.40 -7.70
C PRO A 150 -7.52 11.02 -8.82
N LEU A 151 -6.21 11.24 -8.62
CA LEU A 151 -5.14 10.89 -9.55
C LEU A 151 -4.50 9.53 -9.24
N LYS A 152 -5.01 8.80 -8.23
CA LYS A 152 -4.44 7.53 -7.78
C LYS A 152 -4.31 6.56 -8.95
N ASN A 153 -3.09 6.12 -9.21
CA ASN A 153 -2.77 5.17 -10.26
C ASN A 153 -1.51 4.39 -9.88
N HIS A 154 -1.68 3.16 -9.40
CA HIS A 154 -0.58 2.31 -8.95
C HIS A 154 0.44 2.03 -10.06
N THR A 155 0.00 1.90 -11.32
CA THR A 155 0.91 1.66 -12.44
C THR A 155 1.84 2.86 -12.65
N TYR A 156 1.32 4.08 -12.56
CA TYR A 156 2.14 5.29 -12.67
C TYR A 156 3.08 5.44 -11.46
N TYR A 157 2.59 5.17 -10.25
CA TYR A 157 3.43 5.22 -9.06
C TYR A 157 4.59 4.20 -9.11
N ILE A 158 4.32 2.96 -9.54
CA ILE A 158 5.35 1.93 -9.75
C ILE A 158 6.42 2.42 -10.74
N GLN A 159 6.01 3.03 -11.86
CA GLN A 159 6.96 3.57 -12.85
C GLN A 159 7.84 4.67 -12.27
N ALA A 160 7.28 5.55 -11.44
CA ALA A 160 8.03 6.58 -10.74
C ALA A 160 9.04 5.99 -9.74
N LEU A 161 8.64 4.99 -8.96
CA LEU A 161 9.52 4.30 -8.02
C LEU A 161 10.63 3.52 -8.72
N GLN A 162 10.35 2.85 -9.85
CA GLN A 162 11.37 2.17 -10.65
C GLN A 162 12.47 3.14 -11.12
N TRP A 163 12.08 4.36 -11.50
CA TRP A 163 13.03 5.40 -11.82
C TRP A 163 13.76 5.90 -10.56
N ALA A 164 13.04 6.21 -9.49
CA ALA A 164 13.61 6.78 -8.27
C ALA A 164 14.66 5.87 -7.62
N THR A 165 14.45 4.55 -7.66
CA THR A 165 15.34 3.54 -7.07
C THR A 165 16.64 3.31 -7.84
N THR A 166 16.76 3.86 -9.05
CA THR A 166 17.92 3.70 -9.94
C THR A 166 18.54 5.04 -10.38
N SER A 167 17.84 6.15 -10.18
CA SER A 167 18.28 7.47 -10.61
C SER A 167 19.42 8.01 -9.75
N PRO A 168 20.55 8.46 -10.35
CA PRO A 168 21.64 9.08 -9.59
C PRO A 168 21.28 10.46 -9.02
N GLN A 169 20.10 11.00 -9.34
CA GLN A 169 19.60 12.28 -8.82
C GLN A 169 18.93 12.15 -7.46
N VAL A 170 18.51 10.92 -7.10
CA VAL A 170 17.82 10.63 -5.84
C VAL A 170 18.87 10.23 -4.80
N GLU A 171 18.79 10.81 -3.62
CA GLU A 171 19.69 10.51 -2.51
C GLU A 171 19.62 9.02 -2.13
N TYR A 172 20.77 8.45 -1.77
CA TYR A 172 20.87 7.00 -1.50
C TYR A 172 19.90 6.55 -0.38
N VAL A 173 19.72 7.37 0.65
CA VAL A 173 18.79 7.08 1.75
C VAL A 173 17.34 6.98 1.25
N ASP A 174 16.92 7.88 0.37
CA ASP A 174 15.59 7.87 -0.22
C ASP A 174 15.42 6.67 -1.15
N GLN A 175 16.47 6.29 -1.92
CA GLN A 175 16.43 5.10 -2.77
C GLN A 175 16.17 3.82 -1.97
N VAL A 176 16.69 3.69 -0.74
CA VAL A 176 16.44 2.53 0.11
C VAL A 176 14.95 2.47 0.48
N VAL A 177 14.38 3.58 0.93
CA VAL A 177 12.94 3.67 1.25
C VAL A 177 12.08 3.37 0.03
N TYR A 178 12.44 3.91 -1.14
CA TYR A 178 11.69 3.64 -2.37
C TYR A 178 11.83 2.20 -2.89
N LYS A 179 12.92 1.48 -2.56
CA LYS A 179 13.06 0.06 -2.90
C LYS A 179 12.09 -0.79 -2.09
N ASP A 180 11.99 -0.51 -0.79
CA ASP A 180 11.03 -1.20 0.09
C ASP A 180 9.59 -0.89 -0.35
N MET A 181 9.31 0.38 -0.65
CA MET A 181 8.01 0.79 -1.17
C MET A 181 7.69 0.13 -2.52
N LEU A 182 8.64 0.10 -3.45
CA LEU A 182 8.47 -0.55 -4.76
C LEU A 182 8.20 -2.05 -4.60
N SER A 183 8.90 -2.70 -3.68
CA SER A 183 8.67 -4.10 -3.33
C SER A 183 7.23 -4.32 -2.88
N LEU A 184 6.74 -3.50 -1.93
CA LEU A 184 5.36 -3.58 -1.43
C LEU A 184 4.33 -3.33 -2.52
N VAL A 185 4.43 -2.20 -3.23
CA VAL A 185 3.40 -1.81 -4.20
C VAL A 185 3.41 -2.66 -5.46
N SER A 186 4.50 -3.41 -5.73
CA SER A 186 4.56 -4.32 -6.86
C SER A 186 3.86 -5.66 -6.61
N GLN A 187 3.52 -5.99 -5.36
CA GLN A 187 2.79 -7.21 -5.03
C GLN A 187 1.31 -7.12 -5.45
N ASN A 188 0.68 -8.27 -5.70
CA ASN A 188 -0.76 -8.38 -5.93
C ASN A 188 -1.32 -7.42 -6.99
N GLN A 189 -0.55 -7.15 -8.06
CA GLN A 189 -1.00 -6.29 -9.15
C GLN A 189 -2.20 -6.91 -9.88
N VAL A 190 -3.09 -6.06 -10.38
CA VAL A 190 -4.20 -6.51 -11.23
C VAL A 190 -3.65 -7.31 -12.42
N GLY A 191 -4.25 -8.47 -12.68
CA GLY A 191 -3.82 -9.43 -13.69
C GLY A 191 -2.67 -10.35 -13.27
N LYS A 192 -2.20 -10.27 -12.02
CA LYS A 192 -1.20 -11.19 -11.45
C LYS A 192 -1.83 -12.11 -10.39
N PRO A 193 -1.21 -13.26 -10.09
CA PRO A 193 -1.62 -14.08 -8.96
C PRO A 193 -1.59 -13.28 -7.65
N ALA A 194 -2.61 -13.46 -6.82
CA ALA A 194 -2.62 -12.96 -5.45
C ALA A 194 -1.62 -13.76 -4.60
N THR A 195 -0.94 -13.13 -3.65
CA THR A 195 -0.02 -13.83 -2.75
C THR A 195 -0.81 -14.74 -1.80
N ASP A 196 -0.38 -15.99 -1.68
CA ASP A 196 -0.98 -16.95 -0.74
C ASP A 196 -0.57 -16.63 0.70
N PHE A 197 -1.45 -16.92 1.66
CA PHE A 197 -1.17 -16.80 3.08
C PHE A 197 -2.05 -17.75 3.90
N ALA A 198 -1.62 -18.07 5.12
CA ALA A 198 -2.37 -18.94 6.01
C ALA A 198 -3.61 -18.21 6.58
N ILE A 199 -4.74 -18.89 6.54
CA ILE A 199 -6.04 -18.37 6.97
C ILE A 199 -6.66 -19.34 7.97
N THR A 200 -7.12 -18.82 9.10
CA THR A 200 -8.09 -19.50 9.96
C THR A 200 -9.48 -18.93 9.67
N LEU A 201 -10.39 -19.76 9.16
CA LEU A 201 -11.79 -19.39 8.93
C LEU A 201 -12.62 -19.66 10.19
N ALA A 202 -13.57 -18.77 10.50
CA ALA A 202 -14.60 -19.04 11.51
C ALA A 202 -15.90 -19.44 10.82
N GLN A 203 -16.47 -20.57 11.22
CA GLN A 203 -17.74 -21.08 10.70
C GLN A 203 -18.78 -21.08 11.82
N PRO A 204 -19.99 -20.54 11.59
CA PRO A 204 -21.06 -20.62 12.58
C PRO A 204 -21.37 -22.07 12.97
N ALA A 205 -21.53 -22.32 14.27
CA ALA A 205 -21.95 -23.61 14.81
C ALA A 205 -23.18 -23.42 15.71
N ALA A 206 -23.78 -24.53 16.17
CA ALA A 206 -24.93 -24.47 17.09
C ALA A 206 -24.64 -23.63 18.34
N GLU A 207 -23.40 -23.68 18.83
CA GLU A 207 -22.89 -22.87 19.93
C GLU A 207 -21.59 -22.17 19.48
N GLY A 208 -21.69 -20.90 19.10
CA GLY A 208 -20.54 -20.08 18.72
C GLY A 208 -19.97 -20.41 17.33
N TYR A 209 -18.66 -20.67 17.28
CA TYR A 209 -17.92 -20.86 16.02
C TYR A 209 -16.98 -22.07 16.09
N THR A 210 -16.90 -22.83 15.00
CA THR A 210 -15.77 -23.72 14.72
C THR A 210 -14.72 -23.00 13.90
N PHE A 211 -13.48 -23.49 13.95
CA PHE A 211 -12.37 -22.88 13.24
C PHE A 211 -11.67 -23.91 12.36
N ALA A 212 -11.37 -23.51 11.11
CA ALA A 212 -10.67 -24.35 10.15
C ALA A 212 -9.46 -23.59 9.57
N ASP A 213 -8.28 -24.19 9.66
CA ASP A 213 -7.07 -23.65 9.06
C ASP A 213 -6.96 -24.07 7.60
N THR A 214 -6.55 -23.13 6.75
CA THR A 214 -6.46 -23.27 5.29
C THR A 214 -5.48 -22.22 4.74
N THR A 215 -5.43 -22.06 3.42
CA THR A 215 -4.74 -20.93 2.77
C THR A 215 -5.67 -20.25 1.77
N LEU A 216 -5.35 -19.02 1.36
CA LEU A 216 -6.10 -18.32 0.31
C LEU A 216 -6.19 -19.16 -0.98
N TYR A 217 -5.10 -19.83 -1.34
CA TYR A 217 -5.02 -20.69 -2.52
C TYR A 217 -5.83 -21.96 -2.42
N ALA A 218 -6.02 -22.51 -1.22
CA ALA A 218 -6.87 -23.68 -1.03
C ALA A 218 -8.36 -23.36 -1.24
N LEU A 219 -8.75 -22.08 -1.18
CA LEU A 219 -10.13 -21.61 -1.38
C LEU A 219 -10.45 -21.27 -2.85
N ARG A 220 -9.61 -21.61 -3.84
CA ARG A 220 -9.72 -21.19 -5.26
C ARG A 220 -10.89 -21.77 -6.08
N ASP A 221 -11.91 -22.35 -5.45
CA ASP A 221 -13.07 -22.88 -6.17
C ASP A 221 -14.03 -21.79 -6.68
N LYS A 222 -14.02 -20.60 -6.06
CA LYS A 222 -14.87 -19.45 -6.42
C LYS A 222 -14.13 -18.12 -6.44
N PRO A 223 -14.63 -17.11 -7.20
CA PRO A 223 -14.21 -15.73 -7.04
C PRO A 223 -14.38 -15.26 -5.59
N LYS A 224 -13.44 -14.45 -5.09
CA LYS A 224 -13.46 -13.92 -3.73
C LYS A 224 -13.47 -12.41 -3.73
N VAL A 225 -14.20 -11.85 -2.78
CA VAL A 225 -14.01 -10.49 -2.29
C VAL A 225 -13.31 -10.60 -0.94
N VAL A 226 -12.06 -10.15 -0.87
CA VAL A 226 -11.28 -10.16 0.38
C VAL A 226 -11.28 -8.75 0.94
N ILE A 227 -11.85 -8.59 2.13
CA ILE A 227 -11.94 -7.32 2.85
C ILE A 227 -11.00 -7.40 4.04
N PHE A 228 -9.87 -6.71 3.94
CA PHE A 228 -8.93 -6.55 5.05
C PHE A 228 -9.39 -5.40 5.93
N TYR A 229 -9.53 -5.66 7.24
CA TYR A 229 -10.05 -4.68 8.18
C TYR A 229 -9.31 -4.69 9.51
N THR A 230 -9.28 -3.53 10.16
CA THR A 230 -8.76 -3.37 11.53
C THR A 230 -9.95 -3.11 12.47
N PRO A 231 -10.19 -3.95 13.49
CA PRO A 231 -11.18 -3.66 14.52
C PRO A 231 -10.96 -2.29 15.16
N GLY A 232 -12.06 -1.58 15.45
CA GLY A 232 -12.00 -0.22 16.03
C GLY A 232 -11.65 0.90 15.05
N CYS A 233 -11.33 0.60 13.78
CA CYS A 233 -11.15 1.63 12.76
C CYS A 233 -12.51 2.15 12.25
N ASP A 234 -12.77 3.45 12.38
CA ASP A 234 -14.04 4.08 11.98
C ASP A 234 -14.42 3.80 10.53
N ARG A 235 -13.44 3.84 9.61
CA ARG A 235 -13.67 3.54 8.19
C ARG A 235 -14.01 2.06 7.96
N CYS A 236 -13.39 1.15 8.72
CA CYS A 236 -13.71 -0.27 8.66
C CYS A 236 -15.12 -0.52 9.18
N THR A 237 -15.49 0.08 10.32
CA THR A 237 -16.84 -0.01 10.90
C THR A 237 -17.90 0.48 9.92
N HIS A 238 -17.68 1.63 9.28
CA HIS A 238 -18.61 2.17 8.29
C HIS A 238 -18.74 1.24 7.07
N LEU A 239 -17.62 0.76 6.51
CA LEU A 239 -17.64 -0.16 5.38
C LEU A 239 -18.39 -1.45 5.72
N LEU A 240 -18.10 -2.07 6.86
CA LEU A 240 -18.74 -3.32 7.28
C LEU A 240 -20.24 -3.12 7.53
N ALA A 241 -20.65 -1.98 8.10
CA ALA A 241 -22.06 -1.65 8.26
C ALA A 241 -22.79 -1.49 6.91
N GLU A 242 -22.14 -0.89 5.91
CA GLU A 242 -22.68 -0.80 4.55
C GLU A 242 -22.79 -2.19 3.90
N VAL A 243 -21.76 -3.04 4.05
CA VAL A 243 -21.77 -4.42 3.54
C VAL A 243 -22.88 -5.24 4.20
N SER A 244 -23.12 -5.12 5.50
CA SER A 244 -24.18 -5.86 6.22
C SER A 244 -25.58 -5.67 5.64
N HIS A 245 -25.83 -4.56 4.95
CA HIS A 245 -27.13 -4.23 4.35
C HIS A 245 -27.12 -4.32 2.81
N ASP A 246 -26.04 -4.84 2.23
CA ASP A 246 -25.84 -4.88 0.79
C ASP A 246 -26.49 -6.12 0.15
N GLN A 247 -27.66 -5.91 -0.45
CA GLN A 247 -28.42 -6.98 -1.10
C GLN A 247 -27.72 -7.57 -2.34
N ILE A 248 -26.84 -6.83 -3.00
CA ILE A 248 -26.11 -7.34 -4.17
C ILE A 248 -25.08 -8.35 -3.71
N LEU A 249 -24.28 -7.99 -2.69
CA LEU A 249 -23.28 -8.87 -2.11
C LEU A 249 -23.89 -10.07 -1.41
N GLN A 250 -24.99 -9.87 -0.67
CA GLN A 250 -25.71 -10.95 -0.01
C GLN A 250 -26.16 -12.01 -1.03
N ARG A 251 -26.86 -11.59 -2.10
CA ARG A 251 -27.33 -12.52 -3.14
C ARG A 251 -26.19 -13.20 -3.87
N ALA A 252 -25.08 -12.51 -4.14
CA ALA A 252 -23.90 -13.10 -4.76
C ALA A 252 -23.29 -14.20 -3.87
N THR A 253 -23.28 -13.99 -2.56
CA THR A 253 -22.73 -14.93 -1.57
C THR A 253 -23.65 -16.13 -1.36
N GLU A 254 -24.93 -15.90 -1.07
CA GLU A 254 -25.93 -16.95 -0.85
C GLU A 254 -26.20 -17.77 -2.11
N GLY A 255 -26.16 -17.12 -3.28
CA GLY A 255 -26.25 -17.78 -4.59
C GLY A 255 -24.97 -18.51 -5.02
N GLY A 256 -23.90 -18.44 -4.23
CA GLY A 256 -22.65 -19.14 -4.47
C GLY A 256 -21.80 -18.60 -5.63
N LYS A 257 -22.08 -17.39 -6.11
CA LYS A 257 -21.36 -16.74 -7.23
C LYS A 257 -20.00 -16.18 -6.81
N ALA A 258 -19.89 -15.67 -5.60
CA ALA A 258 -18.65 -15.19 -5.01
C ALA A 258 -18.63 -15.48 -3.51
N GLU A 259 -17.45 -15.67 -2.93
CA GLU A 259 -17.25 -15.75 -1.48
C GLU A 259 -16.72 -14.41 -0.96
N ILE A 260 -17.16 -13.99 0.22
CA ILE A 260 -16.60 -12.83 0.91
C ILE A 260 -15.78 -13.31 2.09
N LEU A 261 -14.54 -12.86 2.21
CA LEU A 261 -13.67 -13.10 3.35
C LEU A 261 -13.42 -11.78 4.10
N TYR A 262 -13.74 -11.74 5.40
CA TYR A 262 -13.40 -10.61 6.27
C TYR A 262 -12.12 -10.93 7.03
N VAL A 263 -10.97 -10.47 6.53
CA VAL A 263 -9.66 -10.77 7.11
C VAL A 263 -9.29 -9.70 8.14
N SER A 264 -9.30 -10.10 9.41
CA SER A 264 -8.90 -9.22 10.52
C SER A 264 -7.39 -9.05 10.56
N LEU A 265 -6.94 -7.80 10.74
CA LEU A 265 -5.51 -7.44 10.83
C LEU A 265 -4.99 -7.31 12.27
N VAL A 266 -5.67 -7.90 13.24
CA VAL A 266 -5.16 -8.00 14.62
C VAL A 266 -4.13 -9.11 14.73
N TYR A 267 -3.15 -8.95 15.61
CA TYR A 267 -2.14 -9.97 15.89
C TYR A 267 -2.68 -11.10 16.77
N GLU A 268 -3.65 -10.80 17.63
CA GLU A 268 -4.13 -11.73 18.65
C GLU A 268 -5.43 -12.42 18.23
N ARG A 269 -5.38 -13.75 18.06
CA ARG A 269 -6.58 -14.55 17.74
C ARG A 269 -7.70 -14.37 18.76
N SER A 270 -7.36 -14.14 20.03
CA SER A 270 -8.35 -13.92 21.09
C SER A 270 -9.11 -12.60 20.93
N GLU A 271 -8.48 -11.57 20.36
CA GLU A 271 -9.10 -10.28 20.04
C GLU A 271 -10.04 -10.43 18.86
N TRP A 272 -9.57 -11.08 17.78
CA TRP A 272 -10.41 -11.39 16.62
C TRP A 272 -11.69 -12.13 17.00
N LYS A 273 -11.60 -13.14 17.88
CA LYS A 273 -12.76 -13.91 18.35
C LYS A 273 -13.83 -13.06 19.04
N LYS A 274 -13.45 -11.97 19.72
CA LYS A 274 -14.41 -11.09 20.42
C LYS A 274 -15.29 -10.31 19.45
N GLY A 275 -14.77 -9.95 18.28
CA GLY A 275 -15.47 -9.15 17.27
C GLY A 275 -16.21 -9.96 16.21
N LEU A 276 -16.25 -11.30 16.30
CA LEU A 276 -16.91 -12.15 15.30
C LEU A 276 -18.40 -11.84 15.15
N ALA A 277 -19.07 -11.48 16.24
CA ALA A 277 -20.50 -11.17 16.26
C ALA A 277 -20.84 -9.82 15.61
N ASP A 278 -19.85 -8.94 15.43
CA ASP A 278 -20.04 -7.60 14.85
C ASP A 278 -19.86 -7.59 13.32
N LEU A 279 -19.44 -8.71 12.73
CA LEU A 279 -19.25 -8.85 11.29
C LEU A 279 -20.58 -9.03 10.54
N PRO A 280 -20.60 -8.73 9.23
CA PRO A 280 -21.79 -8.95 8.41
C PRO A 280 -22.35 -10.38 8.50
N PRO A 281 -23.68 -10.55 8.38
CA PRO A 281 -24.34 -11.84 8.60
C PRO A 281 -24.11 -12.87 7.48
N PHE A 282 -23.45 -12.46 6.39
CA PHE A 282 -23.04 -13.31 5.28
C PHE A 282 -21.55 -13.11 5.01
N GLY A 283 -20.93 -14.08 4.35
CA GLY A 283 -19.48 -14.14 4.19
C GLY A 283 -18.80 -14.83 5.39
N THR A 284 -17.49 -14.99 5.28
CA THR A 284 -16.70 -15.82 6.20
C THR A 284 -15.69 -14.95 6.95
N PRO A 285 -15.78 -14.85 8.29
CA PRO A 285 -14.72 -14.24 9.09
C PRO A 285 -13.42 -15.03 8.95
N ALA A 286 -12.32 -14.31 8.78
CA ALA A 286 -11.00 -14.88 8.54
C ALA A 286 -9.94 -14.20 9.40
N PHE A 287 -8.93 -14.98 9.80
CA PHE A 287 -7.79 -14.52 10.57
C PHE A 287 -6.50 -14.98 9.91
N ASN A 288 -5.49 -14.11 9.94
CA ASN A 288 -4.13 -14.41 9.51
C ASN A 288 -3.48 -15.43 10.46
N GLY A 289 -3.46 -16.70 10.08
CA GLY A 289 -3.14 -17.81 10.99
C GLY A 289 -1.68 -17.89 11.43
N ASP A 290 -0.75 -17.42 10.60
CA ASP A 290 0.71 -17.51 10.82
C ASP A 290 1.41 -16.15 10.97
N LEU A 291 0.62 -15.08 11.02
CA LEU A 291 1.04 -13.68 11.09
C LEU A 291 1.82 -13.13 9.88
N ARG A 292 2.21 -13.95 8.90
CA ARG A 292 3.06 -13.55 7.77
C ARG A 292 2.44 -12.46 6.90
N LEU A 293 1.11 -12.44 6.75
CA LEU A 293 0.41 -11.36 6.03
C LEU A 293 0.83 -9.97 6.54
N LEU A 294 1.03 -9.82 7.86
CA LEU A 294 1.45 -8.57 8.51
C LEU A 294 2.97 -8.46 8.60
N GLU A 295 3.65 -9.50 9.07
CA GLU A 295 5.10 -9.47 9.35
C GLU A 295 5.95 -9.35 8.08
N GLU A 296 5.51 -9.96 6.98
CA GLU A 296 6.20 -9.93 5.70
C GLU A 296 5.58 -8.94 4.70
N SER A 297 4.56 -8.18 5.12
CA SER A 297 3.83 -7.22 4.28
C SER A 297 3.40 -7.82 2.92
N LEU A 298 2.79 -9.00 2.97
CA LEU A 298 2.38 -9.77 1.77
C LEU A 298 1.32 -9.06 0.92
N TYR A 299 0.66 -8.07 1.51
CA TYR A 299 -0.30 -7.18 0.88
C TYR A 299 0.00 -5.76 1.34
N ASP A 300 -0.28 -4.82 0.45
CA ASP A 300 -0.30 -3.40 0.77
C ASP A 300 -1.56 -3.07 1.58
N LEU A 301 -1.36 -2.91 2.90
CA LEU A 301 -2.40 -2.72 3.91
C LEU A 301 -2.17 -1.46 4.74
N ALA A 302 -1.42 -0.48 4.21
CA ALA A 302 -1.03 0.72 4.94
C ALA A 302 -2.22 1.56 5.42
N VAL A 303 -3.37 1.49 4.73
CA VAL A 303 -4.58 2.23 5.08
C VAL A 303 -5.80 1.33 4.98
N THR A 304 -6.46 1.03 6.09
CA THR A 304 -7.63 0.14 6.12
C THR A 304 -8.95 0.90 6.11
N PRO A 305 -10.05 0.29 5.62
CA PRO A 305 -10.14 -1.05 5.02
C PRO A 305 -9.56 -1.11 3.59
N VAL A 306 -9.11 -2.30 3.18
CA VAL A 306 -8.63 -2.58 1.81
C VAL A 306 -9.43 -3.73 1.21
N ILE A 307 -9.92 -3.55 -0.02
CA ILE A 307 -10.74 -4.56 -0.71
C ILE A 307 -10.01 -5.09 -1.95
N TYR A 308 -9.91 -6.41 -2.05
CA TYR A 308 -9.45 -7.11 -3.24
C TYR A 308 -10.57 -7.95 -3.84
N VAL A 309 -10.59 -8.05 -5.17
CA VAL A 309 -11.39 -9.05 -5.89
C VAL A 309 -10.42 -10.00 -6.57
N ILE A 310 -10.59 -11.30 -6.31
CA ILE A 310 -9.69 -12.37 -6.78
C ILE A 310 -10.53 -13.39 -7.55
N SER A 311 -10.08 -13.81 -8.74
CA SER A 311 -10.76 -14.83 -9.54
C SER A 311 -10.70 -16.21 -8.89
N SER A 312 -11.47 -17.18 -9.40
CA SER A 312 -11.32 -18.59 -9.04
C SER A 312 -9.89 -19.09 -9.32
N ASP A 313 -9.24 -18.64 -10.39
CA ASP A 313 -7.85 -19.03 -10.68
C ASP A 313 -6.80 -18.39 -9.76
N GLY A 314 -7.22 -17.55 -8.80
CA GLY A 314 -6.32 -16.85 -7.87
C GLY A 314 -5.68 -15.60 -8.46
N ILE A 315 -6.23 -15.04 -9.54
CA ILE A 315 -5.73 -13.82 -10.18
C ILE A 315 -6.42 -12.60 -9.55
N VAL A 316 -5.64 -11.57 -9.21
CA VAL A 316 -6.16 -10.29 -8.75
C VAL A 316 -6.89 -9.59 -9.90
N LEU A 317 -8.20 -9.38 -9.74
CA LEU A 317 -9.04 -8.68 -10.70
C LEU A 317 -9.22 -7.21 -10.33
N GLN A 318 -9.30 -6.93 -9.03
CA GLN A 318 -9.35 -5.59 -8.47
C GLN A 318 -8.46 -5.54 -7.23
N ARG A 319 -7.72 -4.45 -7.08
CA ARG A 319 -6.86 -4.18 -5.92
C ARG A 319 -7.24 -2.84 -5.33
N ASP A 320 -7.37 -2.79 -4.01
CA ASP A 320 -7.70 -1.59 -3.23
C ASP A 320 -8.86 -0.80 -3.87
N THR A 321 -9.95 -1.51 -4.08
CA THR A 321 -11.09 -1.04 -4.86
C THR A 321 -12.23 -0.55 -3.97
N SER A 322 -13.17 0.19 -4.56
CA SER A 322 -14.36 0.68 -3.85
C SER A 322 -15.45 -0.38 -3.78
N LEU A 323 -16.33 -0.27 -2.79
CA LEU A 323 -17.52 -1.12 -2.71
C LEU A 323 -18.43 -1.01 -3.94
N ALA A 324 -18.48 0.17 -4.58
CA ALA A 324 -19.23 0.37 -5.83
C ALA A 324 -18.67 -0.49 -6.98
N GLU A 325 -17.36 -0.57 -7.13
CA GLU A 325 -16.71 -1.43 -8.13
C GLU A 325 -16.88 -2.92 -7.80
N VAL A 326 -16.85 -3.30 -6.52
CA VAL A 326 -17.17 -4.67 -6.10
C VAL A 326 -18.60 -5.04 -6.51
N ARG A 327 -19.59 -4.18 -6.22
CA ARG A 327 -20.99 -4.39 -6.61
C ARG A 327 -21.12 -4.57 -8.12
N ARG A 328 -20.45 -3.71 -8.89
CA ARG A 328 -20.42 -3.79 -10.36
C ARG A 328 -19.86 -5.13 -10.81
N TYR A 329 -18.73 -5.56 -10.25
CA TYR A 329 -18.10 -6.84 -10.58
C TYR A 329 -19.01 -8.02 -10.26
N VAL A 330 -19.50 -8.16 -9.03
CA VAL A 330 -20.27 -9.35 -8.63
C VAL A 330 -21.61 -9.45 -9.37
N SER A 331 -22.15 -8.33 -9.87
CA SER A 331 -23.37 -8.31 -10.68
C SER A 331 -23.17 -8.91 -12.07
N THR A 332 -21.91 -9.07 -12.52
CA THR A 332 -21.57 -9.69 -13.81
C THR A 332 -21.31 -11.20 -13.73
N LEU A 333 -21.27 -11.76 -12.51
CA LEU A 333 -21.02 -13.19 -12.26
C LEU A 333 -22.27 -14.06 -12.45
#